data_AF-A0A535R4B6-F1
#
_entry.id   AF-A0A535R4B6-F1
#
_cell.length_a   1.000
_cell.length_b   1.000
_cell.length_c   1.000
_cell.angle_alpha   90.00
_cell.angle_beta   90.00
_cell.angle_gamma   90.00
#
_symmetry.space_group_name_H-M   'P 1'
#
loop_
_entity.id
_entity.type
_entity.pdbx_description
1 polymer ?
#
loop_
_entity_poly.entity_id
_entity_poly.type
_entity_poly.pdbx_seq_one_letter_code
_entity_poly.pdbx_strand_id
1 'polypeptide(L)'
;MTTYRIGEAAELLGVSADTVRRWADSGRLPTVREANGHRAVDAAALAKFAAELPDPPVRRPIIRESARNHFAGIVTRVLKDGVMAQVELQAGPHRVVSLMSREAADELGLAPGVRAVASVKATNVVVEVPE
;
A
#
# COMPACT_ATOMS: atom_id res chain seq x y z
N MET A 1 6.83 -13.62 11.46
CA MET A 1 7.13 -12.62 10.40
C MET A 1 6.13 -12.87 9.29
N THR A 2 5.49 -11.82 8.75
CA THR A 2 4.49 -11.97 7.69
C THR A 2 5.21 -12.03 6.36
N THR A 3 4.99 -13.10 5.60
CA THR A 3 5.60 -13.33 4.29
C THR A 3 4.53 -13.36 3.21
N TYR A 4 4.88 -12.91 2.01
CA TYR A 4 4.04 -12.99 0.82
C TYR A 4 4.71 -13.87 -0.23
N ARG A 5 3.98 -14.82 -0.80
CA ARG A 5 4.45 -15.58 -1.96
C ARG A 5 4.61 -14.64 -3.15
N ILE A 6 5.45 -15.02 -4.11
CA ILE A 6 5.71 -14.22 -5.33
C ILE A 6 4.43 -13.76 -6.05
N GLY A 7 3.39 -14.60 -6.11
CA GLY A 7 2.10 -14.23 -6.72
C GLY A 7 1.32 -13.19 -5.92
N GLU A 8 1.34 -13.28 -4.59
CA GLU A 8 0.68 -12.31 -3.70
C GLU A 8 1.44 -10.98 -3.73
N ALA A 9 2.77 -11.03 -3.64
CA ALA A 9 3.62 -9.86 -3.81
C ALA A 9 3.40 -9.19 -5.18
N ALA A 10 3.23 -9.96 -6.25
CA ALA A 10 2.85 -9.45 -7.56
C ALA A 10 1.46 -8.79 -7.55
N GLU A 11 0.49 -9.31 -6.78
CA GLU A 11 -0.81 -8.65 -6.59
C GLU A 11 -0.76 -7.36 -5.75
N LEU A 12 0.12 -7.18 -4.76
CA LEU A 12 0.29 -5.87 -4.08
C LEU A 12 1.36 -4.95 -4.70
N LEU A 13 2.15 -5.44 -5.66
CA LEU A 13 2.96 -4.60 -6.56
C LEU A 13 2.28 -4.38 -7.93
N GLY A 14 1.11 -5.00 -8.17
CA GLY A 14 0.31 -5.00 -9.41
C GLY A 14 1.13 -5.08 -10.70
N VAL A 15 2.15 -5.90 -10.67
CA VAL A 15 2.95 -6.32 -11.82
C VAL A 15 2.76 -7.83 -12.03
N SER A 16 3.31 -8.40 -13.10
CA SER A 16 3.31 -9.85 -13.27
C SER A 16 4.17 -10.55 -12.21
N ALA A 17 3.81 -11.81 -11.89
CA ALA A 17 4.65 -12.68 -11.06
C ALA A 17 6.08 -12.81 -11.62
N ASP A 18 6.27 -12.82 -12.93
CA ASP A 18 7.58 -12.83 -13.58
C ASP A 18 8.39 -11.56 -13.34
N THR A 19 7.72 -10.40 -13.23
CA THR A 19 8.40 -9.14 -12.87
C THR A 19 8.95 -9.22 -11.45
N VAL A 20 8.17 -9.77 -10.52
CA VAL A 20 8.61 -9.99 -9.13
C VAL A 20 9.72 -11.05 -9.05
N ARG A 21 9.63 -12.15 -9.80
CA ARG A 21 10.74 -13.13 -9.92
C ARG A 21 12.01 -12.46 -10.39
N ARG A 22 11.96 -11.70 -11.49
CA ARG A 22 13.12 -10.99 -12.05
C ARG A 22 13.75 -10.03 -11.06
N TRP A 23 12.97 -9.27 -10.30
CA TRP A 23 13.50 -8.38 -9.24
C TRP A 23 14.10 -9.15 -8.05
N ALA A 24 13.54 -10.30 -7.71
CA ALA A 24 14.11 -11.17 -6.69
C ALA A 24 15.40 -11.85 -7.16
N ASP A 25 15.47 -12.31 -8.41
CA ASP A 25 16.65 -12.92 -9.03
C ASP A 25 17.79 -11.91 -9.19
N SER A 26 17.47 -10.65 -9.52
CA SER A 26 18.45 -9.55 -9.58
C SER A 26 18.82 -8.97 -8.21
N GLY A 27 18.36 -9.56 -7.09
CA GLY A 27 18.60 -9.08 -5.73
C GLY A 27 17.95 -7.72 -5.38
N ARG A 28 17.15 -7.14 -6.29
CA ARG A 28 16.51 -5.82 -6.12
C ARG A 28 15.34 -5.87 -5.13
N LEU A 29 14.67 -7.02 -5.02
CA LEU A 29 13.65 -7.31 -4.01
C LEU A 29 14.14 -8.48 -3.12
N PRO A 30 14.50 -8.23 -1.84
CA PRO A 30 14.96 -9.29 -0.95
C PRO A 30 13.91 -10.38 -0.73
N THR A 31 14.33 -11.65 -0.74
CA THR A 31 13.44 -12.80 -0.51
C THR A 31 13.97 -13.72 0.57
N VAL A 32 13.05 -14.24 1.39
CA VAL A 32 13.29 -15.31 2.35
C VAL A 32 12.84 -16.66 1.77
N ARG A 33 13.30 -17.76 2.36
CA ARG A 33 12.66 -19.08 2.17
C ARG A 33 11.81 -19.40 3.39
N GLU A 34 10.58 -19.83 3.14
CA GLU A 34 9.70 -20.38 4.17
C GLU A 34 10.14 -21.80 4.55
N ALA A 35 9.66 -22.30 5.69
CA ALA A 35 9.96 -23.66 6.17
C ALA A 35 9.51 -24.78 5.21
N ASN A 36 8.56 -24.48 4.31
CA ASN A 36 8.09 -25.35 3.23
C ASN A 36 8.99 -25.31 1.96
N GLY A 37 10.10 -24.54 2.00
CA GLY A 37 11.05 -24.38 0.90
C GLY A 37 10.65 -23.37 -0.19
N HIS A 38 9.43 -22.81 -0.15
CA HIS A 38 8.98 -21.80 -1.10
C HIS A 38 9.68 -20.46 -0.87
N ARG A 39 9.87 -19.72 -1.98
CA ARG A 39 10.42 -18.37 -1.98
C ARG A 39 9.32 -17.36 -1.69
N ALA A 40 9.52 -16.54 -0.67
CA ALA A 40 8.60 -15.51 -0.25
C ALA A 40 9.32 -14.17 -0.03
N VAL A 41 8.57 -13.08 0.00
CA VAL A 41 9.05 -11.73 0.29
C VAL A 41 8.61 -11.37 1.71
N ASP A 42 9.51 -10.79 2.51
CA ASP A 42 9.13 -10.22 3.80
C ASP A 42 8.24 -8.98 3.61
N ALA A 43 7.19 -8.85 4.43
CA ALA A 43 6.22 -7.77 4.30
C ALA A 43 6.84 -6.35 4.42
N ALA A 44 7.83 -6.14 5.30
CA ALA A 44 8.47 -4.83 5.46
C ALA A 44 9.44 -4.53 4.30
N ALA A 45 10.15 -5.54 3.80
CA ALA A 45 10.97 -5.40 2.59
C ALA A 45 10.12 -5.05 1.36
N LEU A 46 8.96 -5.70 1.22
CA LEU A 46 7.99 -5.44 0.15
C LEU A 46 7.39 -4.02 0.23
N ALA A 47 7.05 -3.56 1.44
CA ALA A 47 6.54 -2.22 1.70
C ALA A 47 7.55 -1.13 1.30
N LYS A 48 8.81 -1.28 1.73
CA LYS A 48 9.89 -0.36 1.37
C LYS A 48 10.09 -0.30 -0.15
N PHE A 49 10.15 -1.46 -0.79
CA PHE A 49 10.30 -1.55 -2.25
C PHE A 49 9.15 -0.87 -3.01
N ALA A 50 7.91 -1.02 -2.53
CA ALA A 50 6.74 -0.38 -3.15
C ALA A 50 6.78 1.15 -3.08
N ALA A 51 7.36 1.74 -2.02
CA ALA A 51 7.54 3.18 -1.89
C ALA A 51 8.65 3.76 -2.79
N GLU A 52 9.56 2.91 -3.29
CA GLU A 52 10.67 3.28 -4.19
C GLU A 52 10.32 3.04 -5.69
N LEU A 53 9.12 2.55 -6.01
CA LEU A 53 8.69 2.32 -7.39
C LEU A 53 8.19 3.62 -8.06
N PRO A 54 8.64 3.95 -9.29
CA PRO A 54 8.17 5.14 -10.02
C PRO A 54 6.68 5.13 -10.38
N ASP A 55 6.08 3.95 -10.54
CA ASP A 55 4.68 3.79 -10.91
C ASP A 55 4.11 2.53 -10.20
N PRO A 56 3.34 2.71 -9.10
CA PRO A 56 2.85 1.62 -8.25
C PRO A 56 1.40 1.23 -8.60
N PRO A 57 0.85 0.13 -8.03
CA PRO A 57 -0.29 -0.56 -8.63
C PRO A 57 -1.70 -0.14 -8.24
N VAL A 58 -2.65 -0.60 -9.07
CA VAL A 58 -4.10 -0.35 -9.08
C VAL A 58 -4.77 -1.63 -9.66
N ARG A 59 -5.82 -2.30 -9.13
CA ARG A 59 -6.74 -2.15 -7.97
C ARG A 59 -7.37 -3.52 -7.62
N ARG A 60 -8.06 -3.64 -6.47
CA ARG A 60 -9.33 -4.43 -6.37
C ARG A 60 -10.48 -3.46 -5.99
N PRO A 61 -11.75 -3.73 -6.34
CA PRO A 61 -12.86 -2.79 -6.08
C PRO A 61 -13.40 -2.87 -4.66
N ILE A 62 -13.89 -1.73 -4.13
CA ILE A 62 -14.81 -1.71 -2.98
C ILE A 62 -16.24 -1.96 -3.50
N ILE A 63 -17.00 -2.79 -2.79
CA ILE A 63 -18.27 -3.33 -3.32
C ILE A 63 -19.47 -2.38 -3.12
N ARG A 64 -19.48 -1.51 -2.10
CA ARG A 64 -20.51 -0.46 -1.87
C ARG A 64 -20.02 0.58 -0.83
N GLU A 65 -19.97 1.85 -1.20
CA GLU A 65 -19.79 2.99 -0.27
C GLU A 65 -20.37 4.29 -0.89
N SER A 66 -20.56 5.36 -0.10
CA SER A 66 -21.07 6.65 -0.58
C SER A 66 -19.97 7.62 -1.04
N ALA A 67 -18.72 7.39 -0.63
CA ALA A 67 -17.57 8.04 -1.24
C ALA A 67 -17.46 7.63 -2.71
N ARG A 68 -17.10 8.57 -3.59
CA ARG A 68 -16.90 8.28 -5.03
C ARG A 68 -15.43 8.19 -5.39
N ASN A 69 -14.60 8.99 -4.74
CA ASN A 69 -13.16 9.00 -4.95
C ASN A 69 -12.54 7.96 -4.01
N HIS A 70 -11.91 6.95 -4.60
CA HIS A 70 -11.21 5.90 -3.87
C HIS A 70 -9.78 5.80 -4.40
N PHE A 71 -8.82 5.70 -3.48
CA PHE A 71 -7.40 5.61 -3.76
C PHE A 71 -6.88 4.36 -3.05
N ALA A 72 -6.96 3.22 -3.75
CA ALA A 72 -6.43 1.96 -3.27
C ALA A 72 -4.90 1.97 -3.40
N GLY A 73 -4.21 1.54 -2.35
CA GLY A 73 -2.75 1.64 -2.27
C GLY A 73 -2.16 0.84 -1.11
N ILE A 74 -0.91 1.16 -0.81
CA ILE A 74 -0.16 0.61 0.31
C ILE A 74 0.20 1.74 1.28
N VAL A 75 0.02 1.50 2.58
CA VAL A 75 0.45 2.43 3.62
C VAL A 75 1.98 2.50 3.60
N THR A 76 2.55 3.68 3.44
CA THR A 76 4.01 3.91 3.43
C THR A 76 4.52 4.40 4.78
N ARG A 77 3.71 5.18 5.50
CA ARG A 77 4.07 5.78 6.79
C ARG A 77 2.85 5.95 7.68
N VAL A 78 3.05 5.72 8.97
CA VAL A 78 2.06 6.04 10.01
C VAL A 78 2.78 6.75 11.15
N LEU A 79 2.36 7.97 11.45
CA LEU A 79 2.82 8.74 12.61
C LEU A 79 1.64 8.94 13.55
N LYS A 80 1.78 8.52 14.82
CA LYS A 80 0.75 8.62 15.86
C LYS A 80 1.25 9.58 16.93
N ASP A 81 0.49 10.63 17.20
CA ASP A 81 0.82 11.65 18.21
C ASP A 81 -0.44 12.09 18.96
N GLY A 82 -0.39 12.05 20.29
CA GLY A 82 -1.56 12.21 21.16
C GLY A 82 -2.74 11.35 20.72
N VAL A 83 -3.85 12.03 20.39
CA VAL A 83 -5.12 11.44 19.91
C VAL A 83 -5.21 11.30 18.38
N MET A 84 -4.22 11.77 17.63
CA MET A 84 -4.23 11.83 16.16
C MET A 84 -3.25 10.85 15.53
N ALA A 85 -3.55 10.46 14.29
CA ALA A 85 -2.66 9.74 13.40
C ALA A 85 -2.61 10.41 12.02
N GLN A 86 -1.40 10.57 11.50
CA GLN A 86 -1.14 10.83 10.09
C GLN A 86 -0.81 9.50 9.41
N VAL A 87 -1.63 9.12 8.43
CA VAL A 87 -1.45 7.91 7.61
C VAL A 87 -1.16 8.33 6.18
N GLU A 88 -0.08 7.81 5.63
CA GLU A 88 0.35 8.05 4.26
C GLU A 88 0.15 6.79 3.42
N LEU A 89 -0.49 6.93 2.26
CA LEU A 89 -0.73 5.86 1.30
C LEU A 89 -0.12 6.23 -0.05
N GLN A 90 0.62 5.29 -0.64
CA GLN A 90 0.98 5.36 -2.06
C GLN A 90 -0.10 4.61 -2.86
N ALA A 91 -0.82 5.33 -3.72
CA ALA A 91 -1.99 4.84 -4.45
C ALA A 91 -1.89 5.19 -5.95
N GLY A 92 -1.24 4.32 -6.73
CA GLY A 92 -0.83 4.66 -8.10
C GLY A 92 0.14 5.85 -8.09
N PRO A 93 0.11 6.75 -9.10
CA PRO A 93 1.00 7.91 -9.17
C PRO A 93 0.74 8.96 -8.07
N HIS A 94 -0.21 8.73 -7.16
CA HIS A 94 -0.61 9.68 -6.12
C HIS A 94 -0.16 9.24 -4.72
N ARG A 95 0.48 10.17 -4.01
CA ARG A 95 0.71 10.08 -2.57
C ARG A 95 -0.46 10.74 -1.84
N VAL A 96 -1.24 9.96 -1.10
CA VAL A 96 -2.42 10.43 -0.34
C VAL A 96 -2.08 10.46 1.14
N VAL A 97 -2.38 11.57 1.82
CA VAL A 97 -2.19 11.72 3.27
C VAL A 97 -3.55 11.89 3.94
N SER A 98 -3.84 11.03 4.91
CA SER A 98 -5.01 11.10 5.77
C SER A 98 -4.62 11.56 7.17
N LEU A 99 -5.46 12.38 7.80
CA LEU A 99 -5.44 12.67 9.23
C LEU A 99 -6.70 12.06 9.83
N MET A 100 -6.52 11.17 10.82
CA MET A 100 -7.60 10.46 11.50
C MET A 100 -7.28 10.32 12.99
N SER A 101 -8.22 9.80 13.79
CA SER A 101 -7.90 9.48 15.19
C SER A 101 -6.85 8.37 15.27
N ARG A 102 -6.03 8.42 16.32
CA ARG A 102 -5.07 7.36 16.64
C ARG A 102 -5.78 6.02 16.83
N GLU A 103 -6.88 6.03 17.56
CA GLU A 103 -7.72 4.86 17.83
C GLU A 103 -8.16 4.17 16.53
N ALA A 104 -8.74 4.89 15.57
CA ALA A 104 -9.14 4.30 14.29
C ALA A 104 -7.95 3.74 13.48
N ALA A 105 -6.76 4.36 13.59
CA ALA A 105 -5.55 3.85 12.97
C ALA A 105 -4.94 2.62 13.70
N ASP A 106 -5.21 2.46 14.99
CA ASP A 106 -4.88 1.28 15.79
C ASP A 106 -5.88 0.13 15.50
N GLU A 107 -7.19 0.40 15.50
CA GLU A 107 -8.27 -0.57 15.19
C GLU A 107 -8.17 -1.16 13.77
N LEU A 108 -7.89 -0.32 12.78
CA LEU A 108 -7.67 -0.75 11.39
C LEU A 108 -6.31 -1.44 11.17
N GLY A 109 -5.49 -1.54 12.21
CA GLY A 109 -4.16 -2.17 12.15
C GLY A 109 -3.19 -1.45 11.20
N LEU A 110 -3.34 -0.12 11.01
CA LEU A 110 -2.58 0.61 10.00
C LEU A 110 -1.10 0.72 10.39
N ALA A 111 -0.26 0.18 9.52
CA ALA A 111 1.20 0.17 9.61
C ALA A 111 1.81 0.17 8.19
N PRO A 112 3.07 0.60 8.01
CA PRO A 112 3.75 0.48 6.72
C PRO A 112 3.68 -0.93 6.14
N GLY A 113 3.28 -1.05 4.88
CA GLY A 113 3.04 -2.33 4.18
C GLY A 113 1.59 -2.81 4.15
N VAL A 114 0.71 -2.24 4.98
CA VAL A 114 -0.71 -2.61 4.97
C VAL A 114 -1.39 -2.12 3.69
N ARG A 115 -2.13 -3.00 3.02
CA ARG A 115 -2.99 -2.66 1.88
C ARG A 115 -4.21 -1.91 2.41
N ALA A 116 -4.45 -0.70 1.92
CA ALA A 116 -5.55 0.15 2.38
C ALA A 116 -6.19 0.92 1.22
N VAL A 117 -7.38 1.48 1.44
CA VAL A 117 -8.03 2.38 0.49
C VAL A 117 -8.37 3.67 1.21
N ALA A 118 -7.83 4.79 0.75
CA ALA A 118 -8.31 6.10 1.18
C ALA A 118 -9.58 6.44 0.38
N SER A 119 -10.69 6.67 1.08
CA SER A 119 -11.94 7.16 0.48
C SER A 119 -12.10 8.66 0.75
N VAL A 120 -12.52 9.42 -0.27
CA VAL A 120 -12.77 10.86 -0.16
C VAL A 120 -14.18 11.15 -0.68
N LYS A 121 -15.01 11.72 0.19
CA LYS A 121 -16.37 12.14 -0.15
C LYS A 121 -16.31 13.23 -1.23
N ALA A 122 -17.14 13.10 -2.27
CA ALA A 122 -17.10 14.02 -3.42
C ALA A 122 -17.34 15.49 -3.04
N THR A 123 -18.10 15.76 -1.97
CA THR A 123 -18.36 17.11 -1.42
C THR A 123 -17.15 17.78 -0.79
N ASN A 124 -16.03 17.06 -0.62
CA ASN A 124 -14.80 17.57 0.00
C ASN A 124 -13.68 17.81 -1.03
N VAL A 125 -13.96 17.62 -2.33
CA VAL A 125 -13.03 17.92 -3.41
C VAL A 125 -13.29 19.34 -3.90
N VAL A 126 -12.23 20.15 -3.93
CA VAL A 126 -12.22 21.47 -4.57
C VAL A 126 -11.73 21.31 -6.01
N VAL A 127 -12.29 22.09 -6.93
CA VAL A 127 -11.88 22.13 -8.34
C VAL A 127 -11.41 23.54 -8.65
N GLU A 128 -10.21 23.64 -9.19
CA GLU A 128 -9.55 24.88 -9.58
C GLU A 128 -9.11 24.76 -11.04
N VAL A 129 -9.04 25.89 -11.75
CA VAL A 129 -8.49 25.97 -13.11
C VAL A 129 -7.10 26.59 -13.00
N PRO A 130 -6.03 25.97 -13.54
CA PRO A 130 -4.70 26.57 -13.51
C PRO A 130 -4.64 27.81 -14.42
N GLU A 131 -3.69 28.70 -14.11
CA GLU A 131 -3.24 29.78 -15.01
C GLU A 131 -2.44 29.24 -16.21
#